data_AF-A0A963GQF8-F1
#
_entry.id   AF-A0A963GQF8-F1
#
_cell.length_a   1.000
_cell.length_b   1.000
_cell.length_c   1.000
_cell.angle_alpha   90.00
_cell.angle_beta   90.00
_cell.angle_gamma   90.00
#
_symmetry.space_group_name_H-M   'P 1'
#
loop_
_entity.id
_entity.type
_entity.pdbx_description
1 polymer ?
#
loop_
_entity_poly.entity_id
_entity_poly.type
_entity_poly.pdbx_seq_one_letter_code
_entity_poly.pdbx_strand_id
1 'polypeptide(L)' 'GDLYMPRVQTLTNGASERLVVAPGHEASALLHTPGGQSGHPLSPYYRAGHDAWVKGLPTPLEPGPAQHRLILKP' A
#
# COMPACT_ATOMS: atom_id res chain seq x y z
N GLY A 1 -18.27 -16.74 0.74
CA GLY A 1 -18.01 -16.31 -0.65
C GLY A 1 -16.89 -15.28 -0.72
N ASP A 2 -15.99 -15.27 0.27
CA ASP A 2 -15.27 -14.04 0.64
C ASP A 2 -13.84 -14.05 0.07
N LEU A 3 -13.36 -15.24 -0.32
CA LEU A 3 -12.05 -15.48 -0.93
C LEU A 3 -11.83 -14.72 -2.25
N TYR A 4 -12.90 -14.32 -2.93
CA TYR A 4 -12.83 -13.61 -4.21
C TYR A 4 -13.22 -12.13 -4.10
N MET A 5 -13.48 -11.63 -2.89
CA MET A 5 -13.90 -10.24 -2.69
C MET A 5 -12.67 -9.34 -2.47
N PRO A 6 -12.51 -8.24 -3.23
CA PRO A 6 -11.37 -7.32 -3.08
C PRO A 6 -11.23 -6.76 -1.65
N ARG A 7 -12.32 -6.72 -0.89
CA ARG A 7 -12.38 -6.19 0.48
C ARG A 7 -12.41 -7.27 1.57
N VAL A 8 -11.90 -8.48 1.29
CA VAL A 8 -11.83 -9.55 2.29
C VAL A 8 -10.97 -9.13 3.49
N GLN A 9 -11.56 -9.18 4.69
CA GLN A 9 -10.87 -8.89 5.94
C GLN A 9 -11.56 -9.56 7.12
N THR A 10 -10.79 -10.31 7.90
CA THR A 10 -11.15 -10.91 9.19
C THR A 10 -10.11 -10.49 10.24
N LEU A 11 -10.26 -10.95 11.48
CA LEU A 11 -9.29 -10.69 12.53
C LEU A 11 -7.91 -11.31 12.27
N THR A 12 -7.86 -12.41 11.50
CA THR A 12 -6.66 -13.23 11.31
C THR A 12 -6.21 -13.35 9.86
N ASN A 13 -7.02 -12.88 8.90
CA ASN A 13 -6.71 -12.98 7.48
C ASN A 13 -7.33 -11.82 6.68
N GLY A 14 -6.78 -11.52 5.52
CA GLY A 14 -7.32 -10.50 4.63
C GLY A 14 -6.41 -10.28 3.43
N ALA A 15 -6.79 -9.36 2.55
CA ALA A 15 -5.92 -8.96 1.46
C ALA A 15 -4.66 -8.25 2.00
N SER A 16 -3.48 -8.71 1.56
CA SER A 16 -2.20 -8.04 1.84
C SER A 16 -2.02 -6.76 1.02
N GLU A 17 -2.74 -6.67 -0.10
CA GLU A 17 -2.60 -5.62 -1.10
C GLU A 17 -3.87 -5.55 -1.98
N ARG A 18 -4.17 -4.36 -2.51
CA ARG A 18 -5.06 -4.18 -3.67
C ARG A 18 -4.32 -3.34 -4.71
N LEU A 19 -4.15 -3.89 -5.90
CA LEU A 19 -3.46 -3.24 -7.02
C LEU A 19 -4.41 -3.16 -8.22
N VAL A 20 -4.50 -1.97 -8.81
CA VAL A 20 -5.20 -1.75 -10.07
C VAL A 20 -4.26 -1.03 -11.01
N VAL A 21 -3.87 -1.69 -12.10
CA VAL A 21 -2.95 -1.15 -13.10
C VAL A 21 -3.34 -1.70 -14.47
N ALA A 22 -3.18 -0.87 -15.50
CA ALA A 22 -3.23 -1.28 -16.89
C ALA A 22 -1.86 -1.01 -17.54
N PRO A 23 -1.35 -1.89 -18.41
CA PRO A 23 -0.10 -1.64 -19.13
C PRO A 23 -0.11 -0.30 -19.86
N GLY A 24 0.95 0.49 -19.69
CA GLY A 24 1.10 1.82 -20.29
C GLY A 24 0.28 2.93 -19.61
N HIS A 25 -0.39 2.64 -18.50
CA HIS A 25 -1.20 3.59 -17.71
C HIS A 25 -0.78 3.61 -16.23
N GLU A 26 0.47 3.28 -15.93
CA GLU A 26 1.01 3.15 -14.57
C GLU A 26 0.87 4.44 -13.75
N ALA A 27 0.94 5.61 -14.39
CA ALA A 27 0.73 6.90 -13.74
C ALA A 27 -0.70 7.10 -13.15
N SER A 28 -1.67 6.31 -13.62
CA SER A 28 -3.04 6.29 -13.09
C SER A 28 -3.34 5.07 -12.21
N ALA A 29 -2.34 4.22 -11.99
CA ALA A 29 -2.49 3.01 -11.21
C ALA A 29 -2.66 3.32 -9.72
N LEU A 30 -3.33 2.39 -9.02
CA LEU A 30 -3.61 2.49 -7.59
C LEU A 30 -2.96 1.32 -6.86
N LEU A 31 -2.31 1.61 -5.73
CA LEU A 31 -1.76 0.62 -4.81
C LEU A 31 -2.28 0.89 -3.40
N HIS A 32 -2.93 -0.11 -2.80
CA HIS A 32 -3.49 -0.03 -1.45
C HIS A 32 -2.93 -1.12 -0.55
N THR A 33 -2.41 -0.75 0.61
CA THR A 33 -1.87 -1.70 1.60
C THR A 33 -2.53 -1.48 2.97
N PRO A 34 -2.76 -2.55 3.75
CA PRO A 34 -3.38 -2.46 5.07
C PRO A 34 -2.48 -1.82 6.13
N GLY A 35 -1.18 -1.69 5.87
CA GLY A 35 -0.22 -0.96 6.67
C GLY A 35 0.71 -0.15 5.77
N GLY A 36 1.69 0.53 6.37
CA GLY A 36 2.73 1.20 5.60
C GLY A 36 3.93 0.30 5.31
N GLN A 37 4.92 0.85 4.62
CA GLN A 37 6.09 0.11 4.10
C GLN A 37 7.14 -0.25 5.16
N SER A 38 6.94 0.13 6.42
CA SER A 38 7.82 -0.25 7.52
C SER A 38 7.15 -1.27 8.43
N GLY A 39 7.88 -2.32 8.80
CA GLY A 39 7.45 -3.28 9.82
C GLY A 39 7.68 -2.82 11.26
N HIS A 40 8.36 -1.69 11.48
CA HIS A 40 8.72 -1.24 12.82
C HIS A 40 7.61 -0.36 13.43
N PRO A 41 7.02 -0.70 14.60
CA PRO A 41 5.88 0.03 15.16
C PRO A 41 6.10 1.52 15.47
N LEU A 42 7.35 1.96 15.67
CA LEU A 42 7.70 3.36 15.95
C LEU A 42 8.02 4.16 14.68
N SER A 43 8.06 3.51 13.52
CA SER A 43 8.29 4.19 12.25
C SER A 43 7.08 5.03 11.88
N PRO A 44 7.27 6.27 11.38
CA PRO A 44 6.18 7.05 10.80
C PRO A 44 5.54 6.34 9.59
N TYR A 45 6.26 5.37 8.99
CA TYR A 45 5.80 4.58 7.86
C TYR A 45 5.17 3.23 8.26
N TYR A 46 4.92 2.96 9.55
CA TYR A 46 4.29 1.72 10.00
C TYR A 46 2.81 1.61 9.61
N ARG A 47 2.07 2.71 9.77
CA ARG A 47 0.63 2.81 9.44
C ARG A 47 0.33 3.78 8.30
N ALA A 48 1.36 4.24 7.59
CA ALA A 48 1.19 5.15 6.46
C ALA A 48 0.23 4.53 5.43
N GLY A 49 -0.85 5.25 5.10
CA GLY A 49 -1.89 4.77 4.19
C GLY A 49 -3.00 3.90 4.80
N HIS A 50 -2.89 3.50 6.08
CA HIS A 50 -3.91 2.65 6.73
C HIS A 50 -5.30 3.29 6.77
N ASP A 51 -5.37 4.61 6.96
CA ASP A 51 -6.64 5.35 6.94
C ASP A 51 -7.32 5.25 5.57
N ALA A 52 -6.54 5.34 4.49
CA ALA A 52 -7.04 5.13 3.14
C ALA A 52 -7.53 3.68 2.97
N TRP A 53 -6.81 2.69 3.53
CA TRP A 53 -7.22 1.28 3.52
C TRP A 53 -8.62 1.08 4.12
N VAL A 54 -8.83 1.63 5.31
CA VAL A 54 -10.10 1.54 6.03
C VAL A 54 -11.22 2.26 5.27
N LYS A 55 -10.95 3.45 4.74
CA LYS A 55 -11.96 4.29 4.07
C LYS A 55 -12.19 3.89 2.60
N GLY A 56 -11.33 3.06 2.01
CA GLY A 56 -11.39 2.73 0.58
C GLY A 56 -10.98 3.90 -0.32
N LEU A 57 -10.14 4.81 0.17
CA LEU A 57 -9.68 5.96 -0.62
C LEU A 57 -8.58 5.53 -1.60
N PRO A 58 -8.61 6.05 -2.84
CA PRO A 58 -7.59 5.73 -3.84
C PRO A 58 -6.22 6.27 -3.40
N THR A 59 -5.19 5.45 -3.56
CA THR A 59 -3.79 5.80 -3.30
C THR A 59 -2.96 5.49 -4.56
N PRO A 60 -2.22 6.47 -5.12
CA PRO A 60 -1.41 6.25 -6.32
C PRO A 60 -0.37 5.14 -6.13
N LEU A 61 -0.11 4.36 -7.19
CA LEU A 61 1.01 3.42 -7.24
C LEU A 61 2.35 4.16 -7.23
N GLU A 62 2.43 5.26 -7.98
CA GLU A 62 3.67 6.04 -8.08
C GLU A 62 4.02 6.65 -6.72
N PRO A 63 5.30 6.55 -6.30
CA PRO A 63 5.74 7.22 -5.10
C PRO A 63 5.74 8.74 -5.31
N GLY A 64 5.58 9.47 -4.20
CA GLY A 64 5.90 10.89 -4.19
C GLY A 64 7.42 11.14 -4.36
N PRO A 65 7.83 12.42 -4.31
CA PRO A 65 9.24 12.80 -4.38
C PRO A 65 10.10 12.04 -3.36
N ALA A 66 11.30 11.63 -3.78
CA ALA A 66 12.23 10.93 -2.91
C ALA A 66 12.61 11.80 -1.70
N GLN A 67 12.36 11.28 -0.49
CA GLN A 67 12.67 11.98 0.76
C GLN A 67 14.08 11.65 1.29
N HIS A 68 14.57 10.45 0.98
CA HIS A 68 15.88 9.96 1.44
C HIS A 68 16.60 9.26 0.29
N ARG A 69 17.93 9.38 0.26
CA ARG A 69 18.80 8.68 -0.69
C ARG A 69 19.91 7.98 0.08
N LEU A 70 20.00 6.66 -0.10
CA LEU A 70 21.08 5.84 0.45
C LEU A 70 22.12 5.60 -0.64
N ILE A 71 23.39 5.88 -0.35
CA ILE A 71 24.52 5.57 -1.22
C ILE A 71 25.34 4.50 -0.52
N LEU A 72 25.28 3.27 -1.03
CA LEU A 72 26.05 2.16 -0.52
C LEU A 72 27.46 2.22 -1.13
N LYS A 73 28.48 2.16 -0.27
CA LYS A 73 29.88 2.03 -0.67
C LYS A 73 30.37 0.63 -0.26
N PRO A 74 31.22 -0.02 -1.08
CA PRO A 74 31.81 -1.31 -0.74
C PRO A 74 32.53 -1.29 0.62
#